data_AF-A0A0W7THK1-F1
#
_entry.id   AF-A0A0W7THK1-F1
#
_cell.length_a   1.000
_cell.length_b   1.000
_cell.length_c   1.000
_cell.angle_alpha   90.00
_cell.angle_beta   90.00
_cell.angle_gamma   90.00
#
_symmetry.space_group_name_H-M   'P 1'
#
loop_
_entity.id
_entity.type
_entity.pdbx_description
1 polymer ?
#
loop_
_entity_poly.entity_id
_entity_poly.type
_entity_poly.pdbx_seq_one_letter_code
_entity_poly.pdbx_strand_id
1 'polypeptide(L)'
;MLETAKDGGGNLYLNVVAGINGDWEELRRHLAEMDTKAAYLRIFEMSLSPACSQPLWEIEAYKRQAAAWPLPADPYARLDFETFRSWMAIYEQVMRDQGLVGRRPRSIVGLDDTEASG
;
A
#
# COMPACT_ATOMS: atom_id res chain seq x y z
N MET A 1 -18.18 -12.83 41.67
CA MET A 1 -17.88 -13.62 40.46
C MET A 1 -17.44 -12.62 39.41
N LEU A 2 -16.13 -12.45 39.23
CA LEU A 2 -15.55 -11.51 38.28
C LEU A 2 -15.33 -12.26 36.96
N GLU A 3 -16.21 -12.05 35.99
CA GLU A 3 -15.96 -12.49 34.62
C GLU A 3 -15.04 -11.47 33.96
N THR A 4 -13.80 -11.92 33.74
CA THR A 4 -12.74 -11.19 33.05
C THR A 4 -13.09 -11.07 31.57
N ALA A 5 -13.23 -9.83 31.09
CA ALA A 5 -13.21 -9.51 29.66
C ALA A 5 -11.86 -9.95 29.08
N LYS A 6 -11.87 -11.01 28.27
CA LYS A 6 -10.70 -11.52 27.57
C LYS A 6 -10.77 -11.10 26.11
N ASP A 7 -9.96 -10.09 25.81
CA ASP A 7 -9.11 -9.99 24.62
C ASP A 7 -9.80 -10.16 23.25
N GLY A 8 -10.26 -9.03 22.71
CA GLY A 8 -10.62 -8.86 21.30
C GLY A 8 -9.63 -7.95 20.56
N GLY A 9 -8.36 -7.91 20.98
CA GLY A 9 -7.29 -7.09 20.38
C GLY A 9 -6.76 -7.63 19.04
N GLY A 10 -7.59 -8.36 18.31
CA GLY A 10 -7.26 -9.00 17.03
C GLY A 10 -7.22 -8.00 15.88
N ASN A 11 -6.10 -7.31 15.76
CA ASN A 11 -5.43 -7.01 14.49
C ASN A 11 -6.15 -6.09 13.46
N LEU A 12 -6.43 -4.84 13.86
CA LEU A 12 -6.73 -3.75 12.91
C LEU A 12 -5.66 -3.63 11.79
N TYR A 13 -4.39 -3.91 12.10
CA TYR A 13 -3.28 -3.86 11.14
C TYR A 13 -3.32 -4.95 10.05
N LEU A 14 -3.80 -6.17 10.35
CA LEU A 14 -3.92 -7.24 9.34
C LEU A 14 -5.00 -6.93 8.28
N ASN A 15 -6.07 -6.21 8.66
CA ASN A 15 -7.14 -5.86 7.73
C ASN A 15 -6.74 -4.77 6.73
N VAL A 16 -5.91 -3.80 7.16
CA VAL A 16 -5.46 -2.68 6.31
C VAL A 16 -4.60 -3.19 5.14
N VAL A 17 -3.68 -4.13 5.38
CA VAL A 17 -2.82 -4.69 4.33
C VAL A 17 -3.62 -5.51 3.31
N ALA A 18 -4.62 -6.27 3.76
CA ALA A 18 -5.48 -7.03 2.87
C ALA A 18 -6.32 -6.11 1.96
N GLY A 19 -6.84 -5.00 2.50
CA GLY A 19 -7.57 -3.99 1.73
C GLY A 19 -6.72 -3.35 0.64
N ILE A 20 -5.50 -2.90 0.98
CA ILE A 20 -4.59 -2.25 0.01
C ILE A 20 -4.20 -3.19 -1.12
N ASN A 21 -3.96 -4.47 -0.82
CA ASN A 21 -3.66 -5.44 -1.87
C ASN A 21 -4.84 -5.59 -2.84
N GLY A 22 -6.08 -5.60 -2.35
CA GLY A 22 -7.27 -5.60 -3.19
C GLY A 22 -7.37 -4.36 -4.07
N ASP A 23 -7.21 -3.17 -3.49
CA ASP A 23 -7.28 -1.90 -4.22
C ASP A 23 -6.12 -1.77 -5.24
N TRP A 24 -4.95 -2.33 -4.92
CA TRP A 24 -3.83 -2.41 -5.85
C TRP A 24 -4.13 -3.31 -7.05
N GLU A 25 -4.73 -4.48 -6.83
CA GLU A 25 -5.15 -5.37 -7.92
C GLU A 25 -6.21 -4.72 -8.81
N GLU A 26 -7.17 -3.99 -8.22
CA GLU A 26 -8.18 -3.21 -8.95
C GLU A 26 -7.49 -2.16 -9.84
N LEU A 27 -6.52 -1.42 -9.30
CA LEU A 27 -5.77 -0.41 -10.05
C LEU A 27 -4.96 -1.03 -11.20
N ARG A 28 -4.34 -2.20 -10.99
CA ARG A 28 -3.65 -2.95 -12.05
C ARG A 28 -4.60 -3.42 -13.15
N ARG A 29 -5.83 -3.80 -12.79
CA ARG A 29 -6.86 -4.18 -13.77
C ARG A 29 -7.23 -3.00 -14.66
N HIS A 30 -7.47 -1.83 -14.10
CA HIS A 30 -7.77 -0.62 -14.89
C HIS A 30 -6.65 -0.26 -15.86
N LEU A 31 -5.38 -0.40 -15.45
CA LEU A 31 -4.25 -0.23 -16.37
C LEU A 31 -4.30 -1.25 -17.53
N ALA A 32 -4.59 -2.52 -17.24
CA ALA A 32 -4.68 -3.57 -18.26
C ALA A 32 -5.86 -3.36 -19.23
N GLU A 33 -6.95 -2.76 -18.76
CA GLU A 33 -8.11 -2.36 -19.57
C GLU A 33 -7.90 -1.03 -20.31
N MET A 34 -6.75 -0.38 -20.11
CA MET A 34 -6.44 0.97 -20.61
C MET A 34 -7.44 2.05 -20.14
N ASP A 35 -8.15 1.82 -19.03
CA ASP A 35 -9.04 2.82 -18.42
C ASP A 35 -8.28 3.67 -17.40
N THR A 36 -7.77 4.81 -17.86
CA THR A 36 -6.83 5.66 -17.12
C THR A 36 -7.49 6.83 -16.38
N LYS A 37 -8.70 6.66 -15.87
CA LYS A 37 -9.40 7.74 -15.14
C LYS A 37 -8.65 8.11 -13.86
N ALA A 38 -8.52 9.40 -13.62
CA ALA A 38 -7.89 9.93 -12.41
C ALA A 38 -8.58 9.46 -11.11
N ALA A 39 -9.90 9.19 -11.18
CA ALA A 39 -10.65 8.61 -10.06
C ALA A 39 -10.01 7.36 -9.47
N TYR A 40 -9.48 6.45 -10.30
CA TYR A 40 -8.90 5.20 -9.83
C TYR A 40 -7.64 5.41 -8.99
N LEU A 41 -6.78 6.34 -9.41
CA LEU A 41 -5.59 6.72 -8.64
C LEU A 41 -5.98 7.36 -7.30
N ARG A 42 -6.99 8.23 -7.29
CA ARG A 42 -7.47 8.89 -6.06
C ARG A 42 -8.10 7.93 -5.07
N ILE A 43 -8.90 6.97 -5.55
CA ILE A 43 -9.48 5.93 -4.71
C ILE A 43 -8.35 5.13 -4.04
N PHE A 44 -7.32 4.77 -4.81
CA PHE A 44 -6.17 4.08 -4.26
C PHE A 44 -5.38 4.94 -3.26
N GLU A 45 -5.20 6.24 -3.51
CA GLU A 45 -4.56 7.17 -2.56
C GLU A 45 -5.30 7.23 -1.21
N MET A 46 -6.64 7.16 -1.23
CA MET A 46 -7.46 7.13 -0.01
C MET A 46 -7.22 5.87 0.83
N SER A 47 -6.92 4.74 0.19
CA SER A 47 -6.55 3.49 0.87
C SER A 47 -5.09 3.46 1.30
N LEU A 48 -4.19 4.02 0.49
CA LEU A 48 -2.75 4.03 0.75
C LEU A 48 -2.36 4.98 1.89
N SER A 49 -2.95 6.18 1.92
CA SER A 49 -2.62 7.23 2.89
C SER A 49 -2.71 6.77 4.37
N PRO A 50 -3.80 6.15 4.85
CA PRO A 50 -3.88 5.69 6.24
C PRO A 50 -2.97 4.51 6.57
N ALA A 51 -2.42 3.83 5.55
CA ALA A 51 -1.52 2.70 5.72
C ALA A 51 -0.05 3.09 5.84
N CYS A 52 0.29 4.32 5.45
CA CYS A 52 1.63 4.84 5.56
C CYS A 52 1.93 5.26 7.01
N SER A 53 3.19 5.16 7.43
CA SER A 53 3.64 5.63 8.75
C SER A 53 3.67 7.15 8.88
N GLN A 54 3.56 7.86 7.76
CA GLN A 54 3.48 9.31 7.64
C GLN A 54 2.46 9.67 6.55
N PRO A 55 1.91 10.89 6.55
CA PRO A 55 0.97 11.31 5.52
C PRO A 55 1.55 11.15 4.11
N LEU A 56 0.76 10.63 3.16
CA LEU A 56 1.21 10.35 1.79
C LEU A 56 1.82 11.58 1.10
N TRP A 57 1.21 12.76 1.31
CA TRP A 57 1.69 14.04 0.77
C TRP A 57 2.98 14.57 1.42
N GLU A 58 3.48 13.92 2.47
CA GLU A 58 4.79 14.21 3.06
C GLU A 58 5.89 13.27 2.55
N ILE A 59 5.52 12.17 1.86
CA ILE A 59 6.47 11.23 1.29
C ILE A 59 7.16 11.85 0.06
N GLU A 60 8.48 11.96 0.10
CA GLU A 60 9.29 12.65 -0.93
C GLU A 60 9.05 12.14 -2.36
N ALA A 61 8.93 10.82 -2.55
CA ALA A 61 8.66 10.25 -3.88
C ALA A 61 7.30 10.72 -4.43
N TYR A 62 6.26 10.70 -3.59
CA TYR A 62 4.93 11.18 -3.94
C TYR A 62 4.95 12.69 -4.24
N LYS A 63 5.57 13.50 -3.37
CA LYS A 63 5.66 14.97 -3.55
C LYS A 63 6.30 15.36 -4.87
N ARG A 64 7.40 14.70 -5.25
CA ARG A 64 8.09 14.97 -6.51
C ARG A 64 7.23 14.63 -7.72
N GLN A 65 6.54 13.50 -7.67
CA GLN A 65 5.60 13.11 -8.72
C GLN A 65 4.44 14.10 -8.83
N ALA A 66 3.81 14.44 -7.71
CA ALA A 66 2.69 15.39 -7.67
C ALA A 66 3.06 16.79 -8.18
N ALA A 67 4.31 17.23 -7.93
CA ALA A 67 4.82 18.50 -8.44
C ALA A 67 5.10 18.47 -9.96
N ALA A 68 5.57 17.34 -10.49
CA ALA A 68 5.87 17.19 -11.91
C ALA A 68 4.63 16.91 -12.76
N TRP A 69 3.72 16.07 -12.25
CA TRP A 69 2.57 15.53 -12.98
C TRP A 69 1.33 15.53 -12.09
N PRO A 70 0.77 16.70 -11.73
CA PRO A 70 -0.36 16.78 -10.82
C PRO A 70 -1.58 16.04 -11.38
N LEU A 71 -2.29 15.32 -10.51
CA LEU A 71 -3.55 14.69 -10.89
C LEU A 71 -4.61 15.77 -11.23
N PRO A 72 -5.36 15.61 -12.33
CA PRO A 72 -6.41 16.55 -12.70
C PRO A 72 -7.49 16.62 -11.62
N ALA A 73 -8.09 17.80 -11.44
CA ALA A 73 -9.14 18.02 -10.45
C ALA A 73 -10.39 17.17 -10.72
N ASP A 74 -10.73 17.00 -12.00
CA ASP A 74 -11.87 16.23 -12.48
C ASP A 74 -11.60 14.71 -12.35
N PRO A 75 -12.41 13.96 -11.57
CA PRO A 75 -12.25 12.51 -11.43
C PRO A 75 -12.50 11.74 -12.73
N TYR A 76 -13.26 12.28 -13.68
CA TYR A 76 -13.56 11.63 -14.95
C TYR A 76 -12.51 11.91 -16.03
N ALA A 77 -11.56 12.80 -15.76
CA ALA A 77 -10.44 13.06 -16.65
C ALA A 77 -9.58 11.80 -16.81
N ARG A 78 -9.22 11.51 -18.05
CA ARG A 78 -8.31 10.41 -18.39
C ARG A 78 -6.89 10.94 -18.49
N LEU A 79 -5.97 10.25 -17.85
CA LEU A 79 -4.54 10.47 -18.01
C LEU A 79 -4.06 9.77 -19.28
N ASP A 80 -2.97 10.24 -19.87
CA ASP A 80 -2.25 9.38 -20.81
C ASP A 80 -1.70 8.14 -20.09
N PHE A 81 -1.47 7.08 -20.85
CA PHE A 81 -1.06 5.80 -20.31
C PHE A 81 0.28 5.88 -19.54
N GLU A 82 1.24 6.67 -20.02
CA GLU A 82 2.56 6.79 -19.39
C GLU A 82 2.46 7.54 -18.05
N THR A 83 1.66 8.60 -18.00
CA THR A 83 1.39 9.33 -16.76
C THR A 83 0.69 8.43 -15.75
N PHE A 84 -0.35 7.69 -16.15
CA PHE A 84 -1.04 6.76 -15.25
C PHE A 84 -0.08 5.67 -14.72
N ARG A 85 0.74 5.09 -15.61
CA ARG A 85 1.75 4.10 -15.24
C ARG A 85 2.83 4.67 -14.32
N SER A 86 3.24 5.92 -14.53
CA SER A 86 4.23 6.59 -13.68
C SER A 86 3.71 6.76 -12.25
N TRP A 87 2.43 7.14 -12.09
CA TRP A 87 1.78 7.22 -10.80
C TRP A 87 1.74 5.85 -10.08
N MET A 88 1.38 4.79 -10.81
CA MET A 88 1.43 3.44 -10.25
C MET A 88 2.83 3.04 -9.80
N ALA A 89 3.88 3.38 -10.55
CA ALA A 89 5.26 3.07 -10.15
C ALA A 89 5.65 3.78 -8.83
N ILE A 90 5.20 5.02 -8.63
CA ILE A 90 5.43 5.77 -7.39
C ILE A 90 4.68 5.13 -6.23
N TYR A 91 3.44 4.70 -6.43
CA TYR A 91 2.69 3.98 -5.41
C TYR A 91 3.35 2.66 -5.02
N GLU A 92 3.85 1.90 -6.00
CA GLU A 92 4.60 0.67 -5.71
C GLU A 92 5.84 0.97 -4.86
N GLN A 93 6.60 2.02 -5.20
CA GLN A 93 7.75 2.44 -4.42
C GLN A 93 7.35 2.80 -2.99
N VAL A 94 6.29 3.61 -2.81
CA VAL A 94 5.79 3.98 -1.48
C VAL A 94 5.40 2.72 -0.68
N MET A 95 4.66 1.79 -1.28
CA MET A 95 4.28 0.55 -0.60
C MET A 95 5.48 -0.29 -0.17
N ARG A 96 6.55 -0.35 -0.97
CA ARG A 96 7.79 -1.06 -0.61
C ARG A 96 8.52 -0.35 0.53
N ASP A 97 8.68 0.97 0.45
CA ASP A 97 9.37 1.78 1.44
C ASP A 97 8.66 1.76 2.80
N GLN A 98 7.32 1.71 2.77
CA GLN A 98 6.47 1.60 3.96
C GLN A 98 6.32 0.14 4.45
N GLY A 99 6.92 -0.84 3.75
CA GLY A 99 6.88 -2.25 4.13
C GLY A 99 5.51 -2.92 3.97
N LEU A 100 4.62 -2.34 3.18
CA LEU A 100 3.27 -2.85 2.86
C LEU A 100 3.33 -4.00 1.85
N VAL A 101 4.31 -3.96 0.94
CA VAL A 101 4.60 -5.02 -0.04
C VAL A 101 6.03 -5.51 0.15
N GLY A 102 6.21 -6.83 0.20
CA GLY A 102 7.56 -7.44 0.17
C GLY A 102 8.16 -7.88 1.50
N ARG A 103 7.38 -7.99 2.59
CA ARG A 103 7.82 -8.83 3.72
C ARG A 103 7.84 -10.29 3.25
N ARG A 104 8.99 -10.76 2.75
CA ARG A 104 9.40 -12.14 3.02
C ARG A 104 9.22 -12.34 4.52
N PRO A 105 8.56 -13.40 5.01
CA PRO A 105 8.61 -13.70 6.42
C PRO A 105 10.10 -13.70 6.78
N ARG A 106 10.52 -12.80 7.67
CA ARG A 106 11.81 -12.96 8.31
C ARG A 106 11.68 -14.30 9.01
N SER A 107 12.23 -15.36 8.41
CA SER A 107 12.63 -16.52 9.16
C SER A 107 13.37 -15.97 10.37
N ILE A 108 12.81 -16.18 11.55
CA ILE A 108 13.47 -15.90 12.82
C ILE A 108 14.74 -16.75 12.79
N VAL A 109 15.84 -16.15 12.34
CA VAL A 109 17.19 -16.65 12.53
C VAL A 109 17.52 -16.27 13.97
N GLY A 110 17.16 -17.15 14.90
CA GLY A 110 17.29 -16.88 16.33
C GLY A 110 16.62 -17.84 17.31
N LEU A 111 16.29 -19.07 16.90
CA LEU A 111 15.99 -20.23 17.76
C LEU A 111 16.38 -21.44 16.91
N ASP A 112 17.30 -22.34 17.24
CA ASP A 112 17.84 -22.75 18.52
C ASP A 112 19.21 -23.41 18.22
N ASP A 113 20.27 -22.89 18.83
CA ASP A 113 21.55 -23.57 18.98
C ASP A 113 21.42 -24.38 20.27
N THR A 114 20.98 -25.64 20.18
CA THR A 114 21.08 -26.60 21.29
C THR A 114 21.34 -28.00 20.75
N GLU A 115 22.62 -28.37 20.83
CA GLU A 115 23.14 -29.68 21.23
C GLU A 115 22.54 -30.95 20.59
N ALA A 116 23.32 -31.57 19.70
CA ALA A 116 23.37 -33.03 19.60
C ALA A 116 24.80 -33.46 19.29
N SER A 117 25.59 -33.63 20.37
CA SER A 117 26.70 -34.58 20.35
C SER A 117 26.13 -35.99 20.23
N GLY A 118 26.62 -36.77 19.28
CA GLY A 118 26.30 -38.17 19.07
C GLY A 118 27.24 -38.81 18.06
#